data_AF-A0A924DN96-F1
#
_entry.id   AF-A0A924DN96-F1
#
_cell.length_a   1.000
_cell.length_b   1.000
_cell.length_c   1.000
_cell.angle_alpha   90.00
_cell.angle_beta   90.00
_cell.angle_gamma   90.00
#
_symmetry.space_group_name_H-M   'P 1'
#
loop_
_entity.id
_entity.type
_entity.pdbx_description
1 polymer ?
#
loop_
_entity_poly.entity_id
_entity_poly.type
_entity_poly.pdbx_seq_one_letter_code
_entity_poly.pdbx_strand_id
1 'polypeptide(L)' 'MNVIQTLLKLYIYALIFDAILSFFPELQKHKWRRQLKRICDYSCDPIRKYLPPSLPFDFSPILVIFIIQLLMFLW' A
#
# COMPACT_ATOMS: atom_id res chain seq x y z
N MET A 1 17.92 -7.21 -13.43
CA MET A 1 16.73 -6.61 -12.76
C MET A 1 15.61 -6.62 -13.77
N ASN A 2 14.60 -7.47 -13.58
CA ASN A 2 13.51 -7.61 -14.55
C ASN A 2 12.56 -6.42 -14.43
N VAL A 3 11.98 -5.96 -15.55
CA VAL A 3 11.04 -4.82 -15.58
C VAL A 3 9.92 -4.99 -14.55
N ILE A 4 9.40 -6.21 -14.40
CA ILE A 4 8.37 -6.57 -13.42
C ILE A 4 8.84 -6.30 -11.98
N GLN A 5 10.05 -6.74 -11.62
CA GLN A 5 10.60 -6.52 -10.27
C GLN A 5 10.78 -5.03 -9.98
N THR A 6 11.17 -4.22 -10.97
CA THR A 6 11.28 -2.77 -10.82
C THR A 6 9.92 -2.12 -10.57
N LEU A 7 8.88 -2.54 -11.30
CA LEU A 7 7.51 -2.03 -11.11
C LEU A 7 6.95 -2.39 -9.72
N LEU A 8 7.19 -3.63 -9.25
CA LEU A 8 6.77 -4.06 -7.92
C LEU A 8 7.49 -3.27 -6.81
N LYS A 9 8.78 -3.01 -6.95
CA LYS A 9 9.53 -2.14 -6.03
C LYS A 9 8.96 -0.71 -5.99
N LEU A 10 8.64 -0.15 -7.16
CA LEU A 10 8.02 1.18 -7.24
C LEU A 10 6.66 1.20 -6.53
N TYR A 11 5.86 0.14 -6.70
CA TYR A 11 4.59 0.01 -6.00
C TYR A 11 4.75 -0.13 -4.48
N ILE A 12 5.75 -0.87 -4.00
CA ILE A 12 6.10 -0.92 -2.56
C ILE A 12 6.41 0.49 -2.03
N TYR A 13 7.21 1.27 -2.75
CA TYR A 13 7.49 2.66 -2.35
C TYR A 13 6.21 3.51 -2.33
N ALA A 14 5.30 3.32 -3.28
CA ALA A 14 4.01 4.00 -3.30
C ALA A 14 3.14 3.65 -2.07
N LEU A 15 3.11 2.38 -1.65
CA LEU A 15 2.41 1.94 -0.44
C LEU A 15 3.00 2.55 0.84
N ILE A 16 4.34 2.60 0.94
CA ILE A 16 5.02 3.24 2.07
C ILE A 16 4.69 4.74 2.09
N PHE A 17 4.75 5.39 0.94
CA PHE A 17 4.45 6.81 0.81
C PHE A 17 2.98 7.11 1.15
N ASP A 18 2.05 6.27 0.69
CA ASP A 18 0.63 6.33 1.05
C ASP A 18 0.41 6.24 2.58
N ALA A 19 1.07 5.27 3.22
CA ALA A 19 1.01 5.05 4.66
C ALA A 19 1.61 6.22 5.46
N ILE A 20 2.69 6.85 4.99
CA ILE A 20 3.23 8.06 5.63
C ILE A 20 2.25 9.22 5.46
N LEU A 21 1.69 9.40 4.25
CA LEU A 21 0.75 10.47 3.96
C LEU A 21 -0.59 10.32 4.69
N SER A 22 -0.97 9.12 5.14
CA SER A 22 -2.21 8.96 5.92
C SER A 22 -2.15 9.66 7.27
N PHE A 23 -0.95 9.90 7.82
CA PHE A 23 -0.76 10.67 9.06
C PHE A 23 -0.99 12.18 8.87
N PHE A 24 -1.05 12.68 7.63
CA PHE A 24 -1.23 14.10 7.32
C PHE A 24 -2.63 14.38 6.77
N PRO A 25 -3.61 14.75 7.60
CA PRO A 25 -5.01 14.91 7.18
C PRO A 25 -5.21 16.04 6.15
N GLU A 26 -4.38 17.06 6.17
CA GLU A 26 -4.42 18.18 5.20
C GLU A 26 -4.18 17.69 3.76
N LEU A 27 -3.26 16.74 3.58
CA LEU A 27 -2.87 16.23 2.27
C LEU A 27 -3.94 15.33 1.64
N GLN A 28 -4.83 14.74 2.45
CA GLN A 28 -5.92 13.88 1.99
C GLN A 28 -6.93 14.61 1.09
N LYS A 29 -7.02 15.93 1.19
CA LYS A 29 -7.93 16.77 0.38
C LYS A 29 -7.43 16.98 -1.05
N HIS A 30 -6.17 16.69 -1.35
CA HIS A 30 -5.60 16.90 -2.68
C HIS A 30 -6.01 15.80 -3.67
N LYS A 31 -6.29 16.20 -4.93
CA LYS A 31 -6.70 15.26 -6.01
C LYS A 31 -5.66 14.16 -6.25
N TRP A 32 -4.38 14.53 -6.33
CA TRP A 32 -3.29 13.58 -6.58
C TRP A 32 -3.17 12.55 -5.44
N ARG A 33 -3.36 12.97 -4.18
CA ARG A 33 -3.34 12.07 -3.01
C ARG A 33 -4.47 11.05 -3.09
N ARG A 34 -5.68 11.47 -3.46
CA ARG A 34 -6.83 10.56 -3.64
C ARG A 34 -6.58 9.53 -4.74
N GLN A 35 -5.93 9.92 -5.84
CA GLN A 35 -5.56 8.98 -6.91
C GLN A 35 -4.54 7.96 -6.44
N LEU A 36 -3.48 8.40 -5.74
CA LEU A 36 -2.50 7.51 -5.12
C LEU A 36 -3.17 6.52 -4.15
N LYS A 37 -4.05 7.04 -3.29
CA LYS A 37 -4.80 6.23 -2.33
C LYS A 37 -5.66 5.19 -3.03
N ARG A 38 -6.35 5.53 -4.13
CA ARG A 38 -7.14 4.56 -4.91
C ARG A 38 -6.29 3.42 -5.48
N ILE A 39 -5.05 3.71 -5.89
CA ILE A 39 -4.10 2.71 -6.41
C ILE A 39 -3.62 1.78 -5.28
N CYS A 40 -3.38 2.32 -4.09
CA CYS A 40 -2.95 1.55 -2.92
C CYS A 40 -4.11 0.72 -2.35
N ASP A 41 -5.31 1.30 -2.26
CA ASP A 41 -6.51 0.65 -1.75
C ASP A 41 -6.94 -0.56 -2.61
N TYR A 42 -6.59 -0.60 -3.91
CA TYR A 42 -6.83 -1.78 -4.75
C TYR A 42 -6.23 -3.07 -4.15
N SER A 43 -5.05 -2.99 -3.53
CA SER A 43 -4.41 -4.13 -2.86
C SER A 43 -4.66 -4.16 -1.34
N CYS A 44 -4.76 -2.99 -0.70
CA CYS A 44 -4.98 -2.90 0.75
C CYS A 44 -6.43 -3.25 1.16
N ASP A 45 -7.46 -2.86 0.41
CA ASP A 45 -8.86 -3.08 0.79
C ASP A 45 -9.26 -4.56 0.92
N PRO A 46 -8.83 -5.46 0.01
CA PRO A 46 -9.03 -6.89 0.23
C PRO A 46 -8.43 -7.36 1.56
N ILE A 47 -7.23 -6.89 1.92
CA ILE A 47 -6.57 -7.26 3.17
C ILE A 47 -7.32 -6.66 4.37
N ARG A 48 -7.78 -5.40 4.28
CA ARG A 48 -8.60 -4.75 5.32
C ARG A 48 -9.84 -5.55 5.69
N LYS A 49 -10.48 -6.21 4.71
CA LYS A 49 -11.67 -7.04 4.95
C LYS A 49 -11.39 -8.29 5.80
N TYR A 50 -10.16 -8.78 5.80
CA TYR A 50 -9.74 -9.93 6.62
C TYR A 50 -9.18 -9.50 8.00
N LEU A 51 -8.90 -8.20 8.17
CA LEU A 51 -8.39 -7.66 9.42
C LEU A 51 -9.56 -7.32 10.38
N PRO A 52 -9.37 -7.47 11.70
CA PRO A 52 -10.35 -7.02 12.68
C PRO A 52 -10.62 -5.52 12.54
N PRO A 53 -11.88 -5.06 12.53
CA PRO A 53 -12.21 -3.64 12.44
C PRO A 53 -11.83 -2.84 13.69
N SER A 54 -11.49 -3.51 14.80
CA SER A 54 -11.06 -2.89 16.05
C SER A 54 -9.60 -2.44 16.05
N LEU A 55 -8.87 -2.62 14.94
CA LEU A 55 -7.47 -2.22 14.86
C LEU A 55 -7.36 -0.68 14.80
N PRO A 56 -6.61 -0.05 15.73
CA PRO A 56 -6.43 1.40 15.73
C PRO A 56 -5.55 1.89 14.59
N PHE A 57 -4.74 1.00 13.99
CA PHE A 57 -3.84 1.30 12.89
C PHE A 57 -4.08 0.37 11.70
N ASP A 58 -3.91 0.93 10.50
CA ASP A 58 -4.01 0.20 9.24
C ASP A 58 -2.73 -0.62 9.01
N PHE A 59 -2.76 -1.90 9.38
CA PHE A 59 -1.66 -2.83 9.12
C PHE A 59 -1.65 -3.39 7.69
N SER A 60 -2.68 -3.09 6.90
CA SER A 60 -2.83 -3.60 5.53
C SER A 60 -1.64 -3.28 4.61
N PRO A 61 -1.06 -2.07 4.60
CA PRO A 61 0.09 -1.77 3.75
C PRO A 61 1.29 -2.69 4.05
N ILE A 62 1.54 -3.02 5.32
CA ILE A 62 2.64 -3.90 5.72
C ILE A 62 2.42 -5.31 5.18
N LEU A 63 1.19 -5.84 5.31
CA LEU A 63 0.84 -7.16 4.79
C LEU A 63 0.92 -7.22 3.27
N VAL A 64 0.46 -6.19 2.55
CA VAL A 64 0.61 -6.12 1.09
C VAL A 64 2.08 -6.13 0.70
N ILE A 65 2.91 -5.29 1.34
CA ILE A 65 4.35 -5.22 1.06
C ILE A 65 5.00 -6.59 1.30
N PHE A 66 4.66 -7.25 2.40
CA PHE A 66 5.18 -8.58 2.72
C PHE A 66 4.82 -9.61 1.63
N ILE A 67 3.57 -9.64 1.17
CA ILE A 67 3.14 -10.54 0.10
C ILE A 67 3.90 -10.25 -1.21
N ILE A 68 4.07 -8.98 -1.58
CA ILE A 68 4.81 -8.62 -2.79
C ILE A 68 6.29 -9.02 -2.67
N GLN A 69 6.92 -8.81 -1.52
CA GLN A 69 8.30 -9.23 -1.30
C GLN A 69 8.45 -10.74 -1.35
N LEU A 70 7.50 -11.51 -0.79
CA LEU A 70 7.49 -12.95 -0.87
C LEU A 70 7.36 -13.43 -2.33
N LEU A 71 6.45 -12.83 -3.11
CA LEU A 71 6.31 -13.13 -4.54
C LEU A 71 7.60 -12.83 -5.32
N MET A 72 8.28 -11.73 -5.00
CA MET A 72 9.57 -11.38 -5.61
C MET A 72 10.71 -12.30 -5.18
N PHE A 73 10.63 -12.90 -4.00
CA PHE A 73 11.63 -13.84 -3.52
C PHE A 73 11.47 -15.23 -4.15
N LEU A 74 10.22 -15.64 -4.43
CA LEU A 74 9.91 -16.95 -5.01
C LEU A 74 10.19 -17.05 -6.53
N TRP A 75 10.51 -15.93 -7.21
CA TRP A 75 10.75 -15.83 -8.66
C TRP A 75 12.11 -15.22 -8.96
#